data_AF-A0A4U1G8M1-F1
#
_entry.id   AF-A0A4U1G8M1-F1
#
_cell.length_a   1.000
_cell.length_b   1.000
_cell.length_c   1.000
_cell.angle_alpha   90.00
_cell.angle_beta   90.00
_cell.angle_gamma   90.00
#
_symmetry.space_group_name_H-M   'P 1'
#
loop_
_entity.id
_entity.type
_entity.pdbx_description
1 polymer ?
#
loop_
_entity_poly.entity_id
_entity_poly.type
_entity_poly.pdbx_seq_one_letter_code
_entity_poly.pdbx_strand_id
1 'polypeptide(L)' 'MTNKEKYFNAFKESNGRCNEIELGEKLGLDENTTRQILTQLLSEYKIEHIENRVCDYSVMKAVKGRIR' A
#
# COMPACT_ATOMS: atom_id res chain seq x y z
N MET A 1 -3.45 13.16 -10.75
CA MET A 1 -2.77 11.99 -10.15
C MET A 1 -2.08 12.46 -8.89
N THR A 2 -2.66 12.14 -7.74
CA THR A 2 -2.07 12.48 -6.44
C THR A 2 -0.98 11.46 -6.11
N ASN A 3 0.10 11.87 -5.42
CA ASN A 3 1.17 10.95 -5.00
C ASN A 3 0.63 9.68 -4.30
N LYS A 4 -0.49 9.82 -3.56
CA LYS A 4 -1.24 8.73 -2.94
C LYS A 4 -1.72 7.66 -3.92
N GLU A 5 -2.23 8.03 -5.08
CA GLU A 5 -2.71 7.07 -6.09
C GLU A 5 -1.55 6.33 -6.76
N LYS A 6 -0.46 7.05 -7.08
CA LYS A 6 0.76 6.43 -7.60
C LYS A 6 1.34 5.42 -6.60
N TYR A 7 1.40 5.81 -5.32
CA TYR A 7 1.82 4.93 -4.24
C TYR A 7 0.90 3.71 -4.13
N PHE A 8 -0.41 3.91 -4.09
CA PHE A 8 -1.36 2.80 -3.98
C PHE A 8 -1.27 1.83 -5.16
N ASN A 9 -1.11 2.33 -6.39
CA ASN A 9 -0.96 1.47 -7.56
C ASN A 9 0.34 0.66 -7.53
N ALA A 10 1.46 1.29 -7.18
CA ALA A 10 2.74 0.61 -7.04
C ALA A 10 2.74 -0.40 -5.87
N PHE A 11 2.08 -0.06 -4.76
CA PHE A 11 1.88 -0.93 -3.60
C PHE A 11 1.05 -2.16 -3.97
N LYS A 12 0.01 -1.99 -4.79
CA LYS A 12 -0.79 -3.08 -5.36
C LYS A 12 -0.01 -3.95 -6.34
N GLU A 13 0.83 -3.36 -7.18
CA GLU A 13 1.67 -4.08 -8.15
C GLU A 13 2.78 -4.89 -7.45
N SER A 14 3.34 -4.35 -6.37
CA SER A 14 4.33 -5.03 -5.54
C SER A 14 3.73 -6.21 -4.75
N ASN A 15 2.44 -6.15 -4.39
CA ASN A 15 1.67 -7.27 -3.85
C ASN A 15 2.35 -7.89 -2.60
N GLY A 16 2.86 -7.03 -1.71
CA GLY A 16 3.54 -7.42 -0.47
C GLY A 16 4.98 -7.90 -0.65
N ARG A 17 5.61 -7.70 -1.82
CA ARG A 17 7.02 -8.05 -2.07
C ARG A 17 8.02 -6.97 -1.61
N CYS A 18 7.60 -5.72 -1.52
CA CYS A 18 8.42 -4.63 -0.99
C CYS A 18 7.74 -4.03 0.24
N ASN A 19 8.57 -3.61 1.21
CA ASN A 19 8.12 -2.86 2.37
C ASN A 19 7.48 -1.55 1.92
N GLU A 20 6.50 -1.09 2.68
CA GLU A 20 5.89 0.22 2.48
C GLU A 20 6.91 1.35 2.29
N ILE A 21 7.95 1.38 3.14
CA ILE A 21 8.94 2.46 3.15
C ILE A 21 9.81 2.43 1.89
N GLU A 22 10.33 1.25 1.52
CA GLU A 22 11.11 1.07 0.28
C GLU A 22 10.31 1.44 -0.96
N LEU A 23 9.02 1.11 -0.96
CA LEU A 23 8.11 1.43 -2.05
C LEU A 23 7.87 2.94 -2.15
N GLY A 24 7.78 3.61 -1.00
CA GLY A 24 7.74 5.06 -0.88
C GLY A 24 8.99 5.72 -1.43
N GLU A 25 10.17 5.29 -0.99
CA GLU A 25 11.44 5.83 -1.47
C GLU A 25 11.61 5.64 -2.98
N LYS A 26 11.21 4.49 -3.53
CA LYS A 26 11.21 4.25 -4.98
C LYS A 26 10.36 5.23 -5.78
N LEU A 27 9.33 5.79 -5.15
CA LEU A 27 8.44 6.80 -5.72
C LEU A 27 8.91 8.24 -5.43
N GLY A 28 10.03 8.42 -4.71
CA GLY A 28 10.52 9.71 -4.25
C GLY A 28 9.70 10.27 -3.09
N LEU A 29 9.09 9.40 -2.28
CA LEU A 29 8.35 9.76 -1.08
C LEU A 29 9.21 9.52 0.16
N ASP A 30 9.25 10.50 1.04
CA ASP A 30 9.83 10.35 2.37
C ASP A 30 9.08 9.30 3.20
N GLU A 31 9.78 8.70 4.17
CA GLU A 31 9.18 7.74 5.12
C GLU A 31 7.95 8.35 5.80
N ASN A 32 8.04 9.62 6.21
CA ASN A 32 6.96 10.31 6.91
C ASN A 32 5.71 10.46 6.03
N THR A 33 5.91 10.82 4.75
CA THR A 33 4.83 10.94 3.77
C THR A 33 4.20 9.57 3.48
N THR A 34 5.04 8.55 3.35
CA THR A 34 4.65 7.17 3.12
C THR A 34 3.79 6.64 4.27
N ARG A 35 4.18 6.91 5.52
CA ARG A 35 3.41 6.55 6.72
C ARG A 35 2.08 7.30 6.79
N GLN A 36 2.03 8.59 6.44
CA GLN A 36 0.76 9.31 6.35
C GLN A 36 -0.18 8.70 5.30
N ILE A 37 0.36 8.30 4.14
CA ILE A 37 -0.41 7.64 3.09
C ILE A 37 -0.94 6.29 3.59
N LEU A 38 -0.12 5.46 4.23
CA LEU A 38 -0.54 4.20 4.84
C LEU A 38 -1.66 4.40 5.85
N THR A 39 -1.50 5.34 6.80
CA THR A 39 -2.53 5.63 7.82
C THR A 39 -3.85 6.05 7.18
N GLN A 40 -3.81 6.87 6.12
CA GLN A 40 -5.01 7.21 5.38
C GLN A 40 -5.61 5.99 4.66
N LEU A 41 -4.79 5.15 4.04
CA LEU A 41 -5.25 3.95 3.34
C LEU A 41 -5.83 2.90 4.30
N LEU A 42 -5.25 2.76 5.51
CA LEU A 42 -5.77 1.96 6.61
C LEU A 42 -7.13 2.49 7.06
N SER A 43 -7.23 3.80 7.30
CA SER A 43 -8.49 4.44 7.71
C SER A 43 -9.56 4.37 6.61
N GLU A 44 -9.15 4.30 5.34
CA GLU A 44 -10.04 4.07 4.19
C GLU A 44 -10.32 2.59 3.91
N TYR A 45 -9.82 1.65 4.73
CA TYR A 45 -9.95 0.20 4.50
C TYR A 45 -9.47 -0.24 3.10
N LYS A 46 -8.43 0.41 2.56
CA LYS A 46 -7.81 0.04 1.29
C LYS A 46 -6.64 -0.93 1.47
N ILE A 47 -6.05 -0.95 2.66
CA ILE A 47 -4.98 -1.86 3.05
C ILE A 47 -5.31 -2.46 4.42
N GLU A 48 -4.80 -3.65 4.67
CA GLU A 48 -5.01 -4.42 5.91
C GLU A 48 -3.66 -4.78 6.52
N HIS A 49 -3.62 -4.85 7.85
CA HIS A 49 -2.45 -5.34 8.57
C HIS A 49 -2.48 -6.88 8.57
N ILE A 50 -1.43 -7.53 8.07
CA ILE A 50 -1.41 -8.98 7.85
C ILE A 50 -0.25 -9.71 8.54
N GLU A 51 0.50 -9.06 9.45
CA GLU A 51 1.61 -9.65 10.22
C GLU A 51 2.49 -10.56 9.35
N ASN A 52 3.22 -9.95 8.42
CA ASN A 52 4.11 -10.66 7.52
C ASN A 52 5.55 -10.21 7.76
N ARG A 53 6.51 -11.15 7.67
CA ARG A 53 7.93 -10.88 8.00
C ARG A 53 8.60 -9.77 7.19
N VAL A 54 8.04 -9.45 6.02
CA VAL A 54 8.64 -8.51 5.06
C VAL A 54 7.81 -7.23 5.01
N CYS A 55 6.49 -7.33 4.87
CA CYS A 55 5.62 -6.18 4.73
C CYS A 55 4.36 -6.39 5.58
N ASP A 56 4.25 -5.67 6.69
CA ASP A 56 3.16 -5.84 7.66
C ASP A 56 1.79 -5.41 7.11
N TYR A 57 1.79 -4.72 5.96
CA TYR A 57 0.59 -4.24 5.29
C TYR A 57 0.37 -4.96 3.96
N SER A 58 -0.89 -5.32 3.68
CA SER A 58 -1.31 -5.81 2.37
C SER A 58 -2.35 -4.89 1.77
N VAL A 59 -2.39 -4.81 0.44
CA VAL A 59 -3.55 -4.22 -0.23
C VAL A 59 -4.75 -5.10 0.06
N MET A 60 -5.75 -4.52 0.69
CA MET A 60 -7.07 -5.12 0.77
C MET A 60 -7.47 -5.29 -0.69
N LYS A 61 -7.46 -6.54 -1.17
CA LYS A 61 -8.02 -6.83 -2.48
C LYS A 61 -9.48 -6.48 -2.33
N ALA A 62 -9.84 -5.22 -2.64
CA ALA A 62 -11.20 -4.83 -2.92
C ALA A 62 -11.69 -5.93 -3.84
N VAL A 63 -12.59 -6.74 -3.30
CA VAL A 63 -13.02 -8.00 -3.87
C VAL A 63 -13.59 -7.63 -5.21
N LYS A 64 -12.73 -7.61 -6.24
CA LYS A 64 -13.17 -7.56 -7.61
C LYS A 64 -13.76 -8.93 -7.76
N GLY A 65 -15.07 -8.99 -7.50
CA GLY A 65 -15.84 -10.20 -7.52
C GLY A 65 -15.38 -10.97 -8.76
N ARG A 66 -14.75 -12.11 -8.52
CA ARG A 66 -14.86 -13.20 -9.47
C ARG A 66 -16.32 -13.64 -9.38
N ILE A 67 -17.20 -12.86 -10.02
CA ILE A 67 -18.47 -13.39 -10.46
C ILE A 67 -18.11 -14.22 -11.69
N ARG A 68 -18.06 -15.53 -11.43
CA ARG A 68 -18.10 -16.67 -12.35
C ARG A 68 -16.96 -16.82 -13.36
#